data_AF-A0A1A6H4E9-F1
#
_entry.id   AF-A0A1A6H4E9-F1
#
_cell.length_a   1.000
_cell.length_b   1.000
_cell.length_c   1.000
_cell.angle_alpha   90.00
_cell.angle_beta   90.00
_cell.angle_gamma   90.00
#
_symmetry.space_group_name_H-M   'P 1'
#
loop_
_entity.id
_entity.type
_entity.pdbx_description
1 polymer ?
#
loop_
_entity_poly.entity_id
_entity_poly.type
_entity_poly.pdbx_seq_one_letter_code
_entity_poly.pdbx_strand_id
1 'polypeptide(L)'
;MESLTQMLRALATDGNKHRAKVDKRKQRSVFRDILRAVEERDFPTETVKFGPERMYIDSWVKKHTYDTFKEVLGSGMQYHL
;
A
#
# COMPACT_ATOMS: atom_id res chain seq x y z
N MET A 1 -16.17 12.96 -7.80
CA MET A 1 -15.72 11.94 -6.82
C MET A 1 -16.46 10.63 -6.98
N GLU A 2 -17.76 10.63 -7.22
CA GLU A 2 -18.58 9.42 -7.36
C GLU A 2 -18.12 8.46 -8.46
N SER A 3 -17.66 8.98 -9.61
CA SER A 3 -17.09 8.16 -10.69
C SER A 3 -15.80 7.43 -10.28
N LEU A 4 -14.94 8.08 -9.49
CA LEU A 4 -13.68 7.51 -9.01
C LEU A 4 -13.94 6.39 -7.99
N THR A 5 -14.81 6.62 -7.00
CA THR A 5 -15.13 5.61 -5.99
C THR A 5 -15.83 4.40 -6.60
N GLN A 6 -16.71 4.60 -7.59
CA GLN A 6 -17.30 3.51 -8.37
C GLN A 6 -16.25 2.66 -9.09
N MET A 7 -15.27 3.29 -9.77
CA MET A 7 -14.18 2.58 -10.42
C MET A 7 -13.31 1.80 -9.42
N LEU A 8 -12.98 2.41 -8.28
CA LEU A 8 -12.19 1.78 -7.22
C LEU A 8 -12.92 0.57 -6.61
N ARG A 9 -14.25 0.67 -6.38
CA ARG A 9 -15.08 -0.46 -5.91
C ARG A 9 -15.06 -1.63 -6.91
N ALA A 10 -15.22 -1.34 -8.21
CA ALA A 10 -15.16 -2.38 -9.23
C ALA A 10 -13.81 -3.11 -9.25
N LEU A 11 -12.71 -2.37 -9.09
CA LEU A 11 -11.35 -2.92 -9.02
C LEU A 11 -11.09 -3.70 -7.71
N ALA A 12 -11.67 -3.27 -6.60
CA ALA A 12 -11.59 -3.97 -5.30
C ALA A 12 -12.29 -5.34 -5.32
N THR A 13 -13.25 -5.54 -6.22
CA THR A 13 -13.97 -6.80 -6.43
C THR A 13 -13.62 -7.53 -7.72
N ASP A 14 -12.59 -7.09 -8.45
CA ASP A 14 -12.29 -7.60 -9.80
C ASP A 14 -12.11 -9.13 -9.83
N GLY A 15 -12.91 -9.76 -10.70
CA GLY A 15 -13.00 -11.21 -10.91
C GLY A 15 -12.38 -11.68 -12.22
N ASN A 16 -11.74 -10.79 -13.00
CA ASN A 16 -11.25 -11.08 -14.34
C ASN A 16 -10.46 -12.41 -14.41
N LYS A 17 -10.83 -13.31 -15.32
CA LYS A 17 -10.25 -14.66 -15.42
C LYS A 17 -8.87 -14.66 -16.10
N HIS A 18 -8.49 -13.57 -16.78
CA HIS A 18 -7.23 -13.46 -17.53
C HIS A 18 -6.00 -13.11 -16.66
N ARG A 19 -6.19 -12.89 -15.34
CA ARG A 19 -5.09 -12.68 -14.39
C ARG A 19 -4.89 -13.89 -13.47
N ALA A 20 -3.63 -14.14 -13.10
CA ALA A 20 -3.26 -15.19 -12.16
C ALA A 20 -3.95 -14.97 -10.79
N LYS A 21 -4.22 -16.07 -10.07
CA LYS A 21 -4.94 -16.03 -8.79
C LYS A 21 -4.24 -15.16 -7.74
N VAL A 22 -2.91 -15.22 -7.68
CA VAL A 22 -2.09 -14.44 -6.74
C VAL A 22 -2.19 -12.95 -7.03
N ASP A 23 -2.05 -12.55 -8.30
CA ASP A 23 -2.11 -11.15 -8.71
C ASP A 23 -3.47 -10.55 -8.43
N LYS A 24 -4.55 -11.29 -8.72
CA LYS A 24 -5.92 -10.84 -8.40
C LYS A 24 -6.13 -10.63 -6.91
N ARG A 25 -5.59 -11.52 -6.07
CA ARG A 25 -5.67 -11.37 -4.61
C ARG A 25 -4.92 -10.10 -4.17
N LYS A 26 -3.70 -9.89 -4.67
CA LYS A 26 -2.88 -8.71 -4.36
C LYS A 26 -3.58 -7.43 -4.81
N GLN A 27 -4.04 -7.39 -6.06
CA GLN A 27 -4.73 -6.23 -6.63
C GLN A 27 -5.98 -5.84 -5.84
N ARG A 28 -6.88 -6.80 -5.57
CA ARG A 28 -8.08 -6.52 -4.76
C ARG A 28 -7.72 -6.01 -3.37
N SER A 29 -6.65 -6.52 -2.77
CA SER A 29 -6.18 -6.01 -1.48
C SER A 29 -5.78 -4.55 -1.57
N VAL A 30 -4.92 -4.20 -2.53
CA VAL A 30 -4.47 -2.82 -2.74
C VAL A 30 -5.64 -1.88 -3.02
N PHE A 31 -6.59 -2.27 -3.87
CA PHE A 31 -7.75 -1.42 -4.16
C PHE A 31 -8.72 -1.27 -2.98
N ARG A 32 -8.85 -2.28 -2.12
CA ARG A 32 -9.62 -2.12 -0.86
C ARG A 32 -8.95 -1.10 0.06
N ASP A 33 -7.62 -1.15 0.19
CA ASP A 33 -6.88 -0.21 1.02
C ASP A 33 -7.00 1.23 0.49
N ILE A 34 -6.89 1.41 -0.83
CA ILE A 34 -7.09 2.72 -1.48
C ILE A 34 -8.53 3.21 -1.30
N LEU A 35 -9.53 2.33 -1.47
CA LEU A 35 -10.93 2.71 -1.32
C LEU A 35 -11.22 3.20 0.10
N ARG A 36 -10.74 2.49 1.12
CA ARG A 36 -10.87 2.91 2.53
C ARG A 36 -10.16 4.25 2.80
N ALA A 37 -8.97 4.45 2.25
CA ALA A 37 -8.27 5.74 2.38
C ALA A 37 -9.04 6.90 1.75
N VAL A 38 -9.72 6.67 0.62
CA VAL A 38 -10.51 7.71 -0.07
C VAL A 38 -11.85 7.98 0.62
N GLU A 39 -12.55 6.93 1.07
CA GLU A 39 -13.91 7.05 1.62
C GLU A 39 -13.92 7.35 3.12
N GLU A 40 -13.03 6.70 3.89
CA GLU A 40 -13.02 6.71 5.36
C GLU A 40 -11.87 7.57 5.92
N ARG A 41 -10.95 8.03 5.07
CA ARG A 41 -9.65 8.61 5.48
C ARG A 41 -8.82 7.68 6.37
N ASP A 42 -9.03 6.38 6.21
CA ASP A 42 -8.29 5.34 6.91
C ASP A 42 -7.15 4.80 6.05
N PHE A 43 -5.92 4.94 6.54
CA PHE A 43 -4.71 4.52 5.84
C PHE A 43 -4.16 3.24 6.47
N PRO A 44 -3.68 2.28 5.68
CA PRO A 44 -2.96 1.14 6.22
C PRO A 44 -1.76 1.63 7.03
N THR A 45 -1.76 1.37 8.33
CA THR A 45 -0.64 1.72 9.21
C THR A 45 0.33 0.54 9.32
N GLU A 46 1.62 0.80 9.17
CA GLU A 46 2.67 -0.19 9.42
C GLU A 46 3.77 0.39 10.32
N THR A 47 4.40 -0.47 11.11
CA THR A 47 5.59 -0.11 11.90
C THR A 47 6.76 -0.93 11.39
N VAL A 48 7.76 -0.23 10.85
CA VAL A 48 9.00 -0.84 10.40
C VAL A 48 10.07 -0.64 11.47
N LYS A 49 10.89 -1.67 11.71
CA LYS A 49 11.99 -1.61 12.68
C LYS A 49 13.31 -1.71 11.93
N PHE A 50 14.26 -0.85 12.30
CA PHE A 50 15.63 -0.85 11.77
C PHE A 50 16.58 -0.78 12.96
N GLY A 51 17.24 -1.90 13.29
CA GLY A 51 18.06 -1.98 14.50
C GLY A 51 17.29 -1.54 15.77
N PRO A 52 17.75 -0.50 16.50
CA PRO A 52 17.04 0.05 17.66
C PRO A 52 15.87 0.99 17.30
N GLU A 53 15.82 1.50 16.07
CA GLU A 53 14.87 2.51 15.63
C GLU A 53 13.56 1.91 15.11
N ARG A 54 12.50 2.73 15.12
CA ARG A 54 11.16 2.37 14.61
C ARG A 54 10.57 3.52 13.82
N MET A 55 10.09 3.21 12.63
CA MET A 55 9.34 4.15 11.79
C MET A 55 7.87 3.75 11.75
N TYR A 56 7.00 4.72 12.05
CA TYR A 56 5.56 4.60 11.90
C TYR A 56 5.13 5.18 10.55
N ILE A 57 4.57 4.31 9.70
CA ILE A 57 4.02 4.69 8.41
C ILE A 57 2.51 4.70 8.57
N ASP A 58 1.94 5.90 8.51
CA ASP A 58 0.52 6.20 8.75
C ASP A 58 -0.11 6.96 7.56
N SER A 59 0.62 7.10 6.47
CA SER A 59 0.22 7.87 5.30
C SER A 59 0.93 7.38 4.04
N TRP A 60 0.31 7.61 2.87
CA TRP A 60 0.91 7.25 1.58
C TRP A 60 2.20 8.00 1.27
N VAL A 61 2.35 9.23 1.79
CA VAL A 61 3.59 9.99 1.64
C VAL A 61 4.72 9.26 2.35
N LYS A 62 4.55 8.91 3.64
CA LYS A 62 5.56 8.15 4.39
C LYS A 62 5.83 6.78 3.76
N LYS A 63 4.77 6.09 3.30
CA LYS A 63 4.89 4.79 2.63
C LYS A 63 5.73 4.89 1.36
N HIS A 64 5.43 5.87 0.51
CA HIS A 64 6.15 6.09 -0.74
C HIS A 64 7.61 6.45 -0.49
N THR A 65 7.87 7.39 0.44
CA THR A 65 9.23 7.74 0.83
C THR A 65 10.01 6.51 1.32
N TYR A 66 9.41 5.70 2.20
CA TYR A 66 10.03 4.47 2.67
C TYR A 66 10.31 3.47 1.53
N ASP A 67 9.35 3.23 0.64
CA ASP A 67 9.52 2.31 -0.48
C ASP A 67 10.64 2.75 -1.42
N THR A 68 10.76 4.05 -1.70
CA THR A 68 11.85 4.62 -2.50
C THR A 68 13.21 4.36 -1.84
N PHE A 69 13.36 4.69 -0.55
CA PHE A 69 14.62 4.42 0.16
C PHE A 69 14.92 2.92 0.22
N LYS A 70 13.91 2.09 0.44
CA LYS A 70 14.05 0.63 0.49
C LYS A 70 14.55 0.07 -0.83
N GLU A 71 14.05 0.56 -1.97
CA GLU A 71 14.48 0.14 -3.30
C GLU A 71 15.94 0.56 -3.58
N VAL A 72 16.34 1.76 -3.17
CA VAL A 72 17.69 2.30 -3.39
C VAL A 72 18.74 1.68 -2.46
N LEU A 73 18.43 1.59 -1.17
CA LEU A 73 19.39 1.18 -0.13
C LEU A 73 19.39 -0.33 0.13
N GLY A 74 18.28 -1.03 -0.15
CA GLY A 74 18.16 -2.47 0.08
C GLY A 74 18.50 -2.86 1.52
N SER A 75 19.54 -3.69 1.71
CA SER A 75 20.05 -4.07 3.03
C SER A 75 20.68 -2.92 3.82
N GLY A 76 21.10 -1.84 3.15
CA GLY A 76 21.62 -0.62 3.77
C GLY A 76 20.57 0.13 4.60
N MET A 77 19.28 -0.16 4.41
CA MET A 77 18.19 0.43 5.20
C MET A 77 18.37 0.22 6.70
N GLN A 78 18.93 -0.90 7.12
CA GLN A 78 19.09 -1.23 8.54
C GLN A 78 20.20 -0.44 9.23
N TYR A 79 21.06 0.22 8.48
CA TYR A 79 22.21 0.98 8.98
C TYR A 79 22.05 2.50 8.84
N HIS A 80 21.16 2.95 7.95
CA HIS A 80 21.03 4.36 7.56
C HIS A 80 19.70 5.00 7.97
N LEU A 81 18.79 4.22 8.57
CA LEU A 81 17.52 4.60 9.17
C LEU A 81 17.35 3.85 10.49
#